data_AF-A0A2E1LRM5-F1
#
_entry.id   AF-A0A2E1LRM5-F1
#
_cell.length_a   1.000
_cell.length_b   1.000
_cell.length_c   1.000
_cell.angle_alpha   90.00
_cell.angle_beta   90.00
_cell.angle_gamma   90.00
#
_symmetry.space_group_name_H-M   'P 1'
#
loop_
_entity.id
_entity.type
_entity.pdbx_description
1 polymer ?
#
loop_
_entity_poly.entity_id
_entity_poly.type
_entity_poly.pdbx_seq_one_letter_code
_entity_poly.pdbx_strand_id
1 'polypeptide(L)'
;MAREVDPRKQRKALRKLRQAAALSEQGLGPPLSDWEVEFLAELEARIETYGSAFADPEKGNHDEPLSALQTQKLKEIDRKARGKSRSGFKRKPPQSRTSVRQLDEDVQAEEKPPAPPADRNTKLKLVENNQPPPTITETKSQRTRPKLKLIKTDPEA
;
A
#
# COMPACT_ATOMS: atom_id res chain seq x y z
N MET A 1 -20.45 0.41 -25.28
CA MET A 1 -19.17 0.03 -25.93
C MET A 1 -18.47 -0.94 -25.01
N ALA A 2 -18.04 -2.10 -25.52
CA ALA A 2 -17.18 -3.01 -24.76
C ALA A 2 -15.84 -2.31 -24.52
N ARG A 3 -15.33 -2.36 -23.28
CA ARG A 3 -14.02 -1.78 -22.95
C ARG A 3 -12.98 -2.85 -23.07
N GLU A 4 -11.87 -2.55 -23.75
CA GLU A 4 -10.71 -3.44 -23.78
C GLU A 4 -9.97 -3.35 -22.44
N VAL A 5 -10.39 -4.18 -21.49
CA VAL A 5 -9.70 -4.38 -20.21
C VAL A 5 -8.77 -5.58 -20.34
N ASP A 6 -7.60 -5.52 -19.70
CA ASP A 6 -6.66 -6.64 -19.67
C ASP A 6 -7.37 -7.96 -19.26
N PRO A 7 -7.30 -9.03 -20.07
CA PRO A 7 -7.98 -10.30 -19.76
C PRO A 7 -7.46 -10.92 -18.46
N ARG A 8 -6.22 -10.61 -18.08
CA ARG A 8 -5.63 -11.00 -16.79
C ARG A 8 -6.33 -10.35 -15.61
N LYS A 9 -6.72 -9.07 -15.73
CA LYS A 9 -7.42 -8.34 -14.67
C LYS A 9 -8.89 -8.74 -14.62
N GLN A 10 -9.52 -8.95 -15.77
CA GLN A 10 -10.86 -9.53 -15.89
C GLN A 10 -10.97 -10.88 -15.14
N ARG A 11 -10.08 -11.84 -15.46
CA ARG A 11 -10.03 -13.14 -14.76
C ARG A 11 -9.81 -13.02 -13.26
N LYS A 12 -8.97 -12.07 -12.82
CA LYS A 12 -8.77 -11.79 -11.39
C LYS A 12 -10.03 -11.25 -10.73
N ALA A 13 -10.80 -10.41 -11.41
CA ALA A 13 -12.07 -9.89 -10.90
C ALA A 13 -13.11 -11.01 -10.80
N LEU A 14 -13.30 -11.82 -11.84
CA LEU A 14 -14.19 -12.98 -11.82
C LEU A 14 -13.83 -13.94 -10.67
N ARG A 15 -12.54 -14.22 -10.46
CA ARG A 15 -12.09 -15.04 -9.33
C ARG A 15 -12.49 -14.42 -7.98
N LYS A 16 -12.40 -13.10 -7.81
CA LYS A 16 -12.82 -12.44 -6.57
C LYS A 16 -14.33 -12.51 -6.36
N LEU A 17 -15.13 -12.35 -7.41
CA LEU A 17 -16.59 -12.48 -7.33
C LEU A 17 -16.99 -13.89 -6.89
N ARG A 18 -16.43 -14.91 -7.54
CA ARG A 18 -16.67 -16.32 -7.16
C ARG A 18 -16.18 -16.63 -5.75
N GLN A 19 -15.05 -16.07 -5.35
CA GLN A 19 -14.54 -16.21 -3.99
C GLN A 19 -15.47 -15.57 -2.96
N ALA A 20 -16.00 -14.37 -3.25
CA ALA A 20 -16.93 -13.68 -2.38
C ALA A 20 -18.25 -14.46 -2.24
N ALA A 21 -18.78 -14.98 -3.35
CA ALA A 21 -19.96 -15.84 -3.36
C ALA A 21 -19.72 -17.11 -2.51
N ALA A 22 -18.63 -17.84 -2.75
CA ALA A 22 -18.31 -19.04 -1.98
C ALA A 22 -18.09 -18.74 -0.48
N LEU A 23 -17.45 -17.61 -0.15
CA LEU A 23 -17.28 -17.20 1.26
C LEU A 23 -18.62 -16.83 1.90
N SER A 24 -19.56 -16.25 1.15
CA SER A 24 -20.90 -15.96 1.68
C SER A 24 -21.70 -17.24 1.92
N GLU A 25 -21.60 -18.24 1.03
CA GLU A 25 -22.22 -19.56 1.22
C GLU A 25 -21.64 -20.33 2.40
N GLN A 26 -20.35 -20.14 2.71
CA GLN A 26 -19.71 -20.75 3.88
C GLN A 26 -20.29 -20.28 5.22
N GLY A 27 -21.11 -19.22 5.25
CA GLY A 27 -21.95 -18.89 6.41
C GLY A 27 -21.20 -18.51 7.70
N LEU A 28 -19.94 -18.09 7.58
CA LEU A 28 -19.10 -17.67 8.73
C LEU A 28 -19.53 -16.32 9.33
N GLY A 29 -20.47 -15.62 8.69
CA GLY A 29 -20.99 -14.34 9.13
C GLY A 29 -22.48 -14.21 8.87
N PRO A 30 -23.05 -13.01 9.11
CA PRO A 30 -24.46 -12.74 8.84
C PRO A 30 -24.83 -13.08 7.38
N PRO A 31 -26.07 -13.55 7.12
CA PRO A 31 -26.51 -13.84 5.77
C PRO A 31 -26.37 -12.58 4.90
N LEU A 32 -25.93 -12.80 3.66
CA LEU A 32 -25.80 -11.73 2.68
C LEU A 32 -27.19 -11.17 2.37
N SER A 33 -27.32 -9.86 2.19
CA SER A 33 -28.61 -9.29 1.82
C SER A 33 -28.97 -9.63 0.37
N ASP A 34 -30.25 -9.74 0.06
CA ASP A 34 -30.73 -10.12 -1.28
C ASP A 34 -30.11 -9.27 -2.41
N TRP A 35 -30.03 -7.95 -2.22
CA TRP A 35 -29.38 -7.05 -3.19
C TRP A 35 -27.87 -7.29 -3.35
N GLU A 36 -27.18 -7.81 -2.33
CA GLU A 36 -25.74 -8.11 -2.42
C GLU A 36 -25.50 -9.38 -3.24
N VAL A 37 -26.44 -10.33 -3.22
CA VAL A 37 -26.42 -11.52 -4.08
C VAL A 37 -26.66 -11.12 -5.54
N GLU A 38 -27.68 -10.29 -5.78
CA GLU A 38 -27.96 -9.73 -7.10
C GLU A 38 -26.78 -8.92 -7.65
N PHE A 39 -26.15 -8.11 -6.79
CA PHE A 39 -24.97 -7.32 -7.15
C PHE A 39 -23.80 -8.19 -7.63
N LEU A 40 -23.52 -9.31 -6.98
CA LEU A 40 -22.45 -10.22 -7.40
C LEU A 40 -22.76 -10.86 -8.76
N ALA A 41 -24.01 -11.29 -8.97
CA ALA A 41 -24.46 -11.89 -10.22
C ALA A 41 -24.43 -10.89 -11.39
N GLU A 42 -24.92 -9.67 -11.19
CA GLU A 42 -24.92 -8.62 -12.23
C GLU A 42 -23.48 -8.21 -12.59
N LEU A 43 -22.60 -8.09 -11.59
CA LEU A 43 -21.19 -7.79 -11.84
C LEU A 43 -20.50 -8.89 -12.66
N GLU A 44 -20.76 -10.16 -12.37
CA GLU A 44 -20.21 -11.28 -13.12
C GLU A 44 -20.68 -11.21 -14.59
N ALA A 45 -21.99 -11.10 -14.82
CA ALA A 45 -22.57 -11.01 -16.15
C ALA A 45 -22.02 -9.82 -16.96
N ARG A 46 -21.84 -8.66 -16.31
CA ARG A 46 -21.34 -7.45 -16.99
C ARG A 46 -19.86 -7.56 -17.35
N ILE A 47 -19.04 -8.14 -16.47
CA ILE A 47 -17.62 -8.37 -16.76
C ILE A 47 -17.44 -9.40 -17.86
N GLU A 48 -18.31 -10.42 -17.93
CA GLU A 48 -18.29 -11.40 -19.02
C GLU A 48 -18.71 -10.78 -20.36
N THR A 49 -19.75 -9.95 -20.37
CA THR A 49 -20.29 -9.34 -21.60
C THR A 49 -19.39 -8.23 -22.14
N TYR A 50 -18.87 -7.35 -21.27
CA TYR A 50 -18.22 -6.10 -21.68
C TYR A 50 -16.75 -5.98 -21.27
N GLY A 51 -16.19 -6.95 -20.55
CA GLY A 51 -14.84 -6.89 -19.98
C GLY A 51 -14.70 -5.98 -18.75
N SER A 52 -15.62 -5.03 -18.57
CA SER A 52 -15.68 -4.09 -17.45
C SER A 52 -17.08 -3.99 -16.86
N ALA A 53 -17.18 -3.90 -15.54
CA ALA A 53 -18.42 -3.67 -14.81
C ALA A 53 -18.90 -2.20 -14.81
N PHE A 54 -18.09 -1.27 -15.32
CA PHE A 54 -18.42 0.15 -15.33
C PHE A 54 -17.99 0.82 -16.64
N ALA A 55 -18.75 1.85 -17.02
CA ALA A 55 -18.58 2.58 -18.27
C ALA A 55 -17.97 3.98 -18.08
N ASP A 56 -17.93 4.50 -16.86
CA ASP A 56 -17.53 5.89 -16.58
C ASP A 56 -16.06 5.99 -16.12
N PRO A 57 -15.20 6.76 -16.82
CA PRO A 57 -13.81 6.99 -16.42
C PRO A 57 -13.64 7.57 -15.01
N GLU A 58 -14.55 8.44 -14.57
CA GLU A 58 -14.42 9.10 -13.27
C GLU A 58 -14.65 8.16 -12.08
N LYS A 59 -15.19 6.97 -12.32
CA LYS A 59 -15.51 5.99 -11.27
C LYS A 59 -14.36 5.04 -10.98
N GLY A 60 -13.28 5.07 -11.78
CA GLY A 60 -12.11 4.22 -11.57
C GLY A 60 -11.13 4.20 -12.74
N ASN A 61 -10.04 3.44 -12.56
CA ASN A 61 -9.01 3.31 -13.58
C ASN A 61 -9.54 2.56 -14.81
N HIS A 62 -9.22 3.07 -16.00
CA HIS A 62 -9.61 2.44 -17.28
C HIS A 62 -9.14 0.99 -17.42
N ASP A 63 -7.99 0.67 -16.83
CA ASP A 63 -7.43 -0.68 -16.95
C ASP A 63 -7.98 -1.65 -15.92
N GLU A 64 -8.80 -1.20 -14.96
CA GLU A 64 -9.43 -2.09 -14.00
C GLU A 64 -10.85 -2.46 -14.46
N PRO A 65 -11.27 -3.72 -14.30
CA PRO A 65 -12.61 -4.16 -14.66
C PRO A 65 -13.68 -3.74 -13.63
N LEU A 66 -13.27 -3.26 -12.44
CA LEU A 66 -14.17 -2.90 -11.34
C LEU A 66 -13.93 -1.44 -10.96
N SER A 67 -15.01 -0.72 -10.65
CA SER A 67 -14.94 0.65 -10.15
C SER A 67 -14.43 0.70 -8.70
N ALA A 68 -13.93 1.86 -8.26
CA ALA A 68 -13.44 2.03 -6.90
C ALA A 68 -14.50 1.66 -5.85
N LEU A 69 -15.75 2.08 -6.07
CA LEU A 69 -16.87 1.75 -5.17
C LEU A 69 -17.24 0.27 -5.21
N GLN A 70 -17.23 -0.36 -6.38
CA GLN A 70 -17.48 -1.81 -6.50
C GLN A 70 -16.43 -2.60 -5.73
N THR A 71 -15.15 -2.23 -5.82
CA THR A 71 -14.09 -2.89 -5.05
C THR A 71 -14.26 -2.69 -3.53
N GLN A 72 -14.76 -1.54 -3.08
CA GLN A 72 -15.08 -1.31 -1.68
C GLN A 72 -16.26 -2.17 -1.22
N LYS A 73 -17.29 -2.33 -2.05
CA LYS A 73 -18.44 -3.20 -1.76
C LYS A 73 -18.07 -4.68 -1.72
N LEU A 74 -17.22 -5.16 -2.63
CA LEU A 74 -16.68 -6.52 -2.54
C LEU A 74 -15.92 -6.76 -1.23
N LYS A 75 -15.10 -5.80 -0.80
CA LYS A 75 -14.41 -5.90 0.50
C LYS A 75 -15.38 -5.89 1.68
N GLU A 76 -16.48 -5.15 1.58
CA GLU A 76 -17.51 -5.14 2.61
C GLU A 76 -18.22 -6.48 2.70
N ILE A 77 -18.61 -7.06 1.55
CA ILE A 77 -19.18 -8.40 1.42
C ILE A 77 -18.21 -9.45 1.98
N ASP A 78 -16.94 -9.43 1.58
CA ASP A 78 -15.91 -10.35 2.09
C ASP A 78 -15.76 -10.26 3.61
N ARG A 79 -15.85 -9.05 4.18
CA ARG A 79 -15.75 -8.85 5.63
C ARG A 79 -17.00 -9.35 6.34
N LYS A 80 -18.19 -9.11 5.78
CA LYS A 80 -19.46 -9.63 6.29
C LYS A 80 -19.47 -11.15 6.26
N ALA A 81 -19.15 -11.75 5.11
CA ALA A 81 -19.08 -13.20 4.92
C ALA A 81 -18.10 -13.86 5.90
N ARG A 82 -16.97 -13.21 6.20
CA ARG A 82 -15.98 -13.71 7.18
C ARG A 82 -16.33 -13.38 8.64
N GLY A 83 -17.48 -12.78 8.92
CA GLY A 83 -17.90 -12.38 10.26
C GLY A 83 -17.01 -11.30 10.90
N LYS A 84 -16.19 -10.59 10.11
CA LYS A 84 -15.25 -9.59 10.64
C LYS A 84 -15.89 -8.21 10.60
N SER A 85 -16.31 -7.73 11.77
CA SER A 85 -16.84 -6.38 11.93
C SER A 85 -15.86 -5.31 11.43
N ARG A 86 -16.37 -4.10 11.14
CA ARG A 86 -15.55 -2.93 10.80
C ARG A 86 -14.66 -2.55 11.99
N SER A 87 -13.55 -3.26 12.18
CA SER A 87 -12.52 -2.90 13.14
C SER A 87 -11.94 -1.56 12.68
N GLY A 88 -12.39 -0.48 13.32
CA GLY A 88 -11.82 0.85 13.13
C GLY A 88 -10.34 0.79 13.47
N PHE A 89 -9.52 1.54 12.72
CA PHE A 89 -8.09 1.66 12.98
C PHE A 89 -7.85 2.16 14.41
N LYS A 90 -7.66 1.24 15.36
CA LYS A 90 -7.16 1.59 16.69
C LYS A 90 -5.70 2.01 16.49
N ARG A 91 -5.45 3.32 16.49
CA ARG A 91 -4.09 3.87 16.47
C ARG A 91 -3.39 3.43 17.75
N LYS A 92 -2.29 2.68 17.62
CA LYS A 92 -1.39 2.44 18.76
C LYS A 92 -0.84 3.81 19.22
N PRO A 93 -0.80 4.10 20.52
CA PRO A 93 -0.27 5.36 21.01
C PRO A 93 1.19 5.51 20.58
N PRO A 94 1.65 6.73 20.21
CA PRO A 94 3.04 6.95 19.85
C PRO A 94 3.92 6.64 21.05
N GLN A 95 4.76 5.61 20.92
CA GLN A 95 5.79 5.30 21.89
C GLN A 95 6.81 6.45 21.87
N SER A 96 6.82 7.28 22.91
CA SER A 96 7.78 8.37 23.08
C SER A 96 9.18 7.80 23.24
N ARG A 97 9.96 7.76 22.15
CA ARG A 97 11.40 7.51 22.25
C ARG A 97 12.08 8.81 22.62
N THR A 98 12.29 9.03 23.92
CA THR A 98 13.14 10.09 24.44
C THR A 98 14.60 9.80 24.05
N SER A 99 15.02 10.26 22.88
CA SER A 99 16.43 10.25 22.47
C SER A 99 17.11 11.54 22.94
N VAL A 100 17.09 11.80 24.25
CA VAL A 100 17.94 12.83 24.85
C VAL A 100 19.26 12.13 25.18
N ARG A 101 20.32 12.40 24.39
CA ARG A 101 21.68 12.10 24.81
C ARG A 101 21.95 12.95 26.06
N GLN A 102 22.21 12.32 27.19
CA GLN A 102 22.55 13.00 28.44
C GLN A 102 23.92 13.67 28.24
N LEU A 103 23.91 14.94 27.82
CA LEU A 103 25.09 15.77 27.58
C LEU A 103 25.75 16.26 28.88
N ASP A 104 25.11 16.04 30.03
CA ASP A 104 25.59 16.52 31.34
C ASP A 104 26.83 15.77 31.84
N GLU A 105 27.15 14.60 31.28
CA GLU A 105 28.31 13.78 31.69
C GLU A 105 29.62 14.19 30.97
N ASP A 106 29.53 14.92 29.85
CA ASP A 106 30.69 15.34 29.04
C ASP A 106 31.21 16.76 29.36
N VAL A 107 30.57 17.50 30.27
CA VAL A 107 30.90 18.93 30.55
C VAL A 107 31.90 19.10 31.71
N GLN A 108 32.25 18.06 32.44
CA GLN A 108 33.07 18.19 33.67
C GLN A 108 34.58 17.91 33.48
N ALA A 109 35.04 17.72 32.25
CA ALA A 109 36.46 17.66 31.91
C ALA A 109 36.75 18.67 30.78
N GLU A 110 37.87 19.40 30.90
CA GLU A 110 38.38 20.47 30.01
C GLU A 110 38.18 21.90 30.54
N GLU A 111 39.00 22.21 31.54
CA GLU A 111 39.36 23.56 31.94
C GLU A 111 40.36 24.15 30.92
N LYS A 112 39.95 25.20 30.17
CA LYS A 112 40.71 26.38 29.66
C LYS A 112 40.38 26.76 28.19
N PRO A 113 40.04 28.03 27.88
CA PRO A 113 39.57 28.43 26.55
C PRO A 113 40.72 28.90 25.61
N PRO A 114 40.64 28.58 24.30
CA PRO A 114 41.24 29.41 23.26
C PRO A 114 40.20 29.96 22.25
N ALA A 115 40.21 31.30 22.15
CA ALA A 115 39.65 32.25 21.17
C ALA A 115 38.52 31.85 20.16
N PRO A 116 37.49 32.71 19.98
CA PRO A 116 36.42 32.47 19.00
C PRO A 116 36.89 32.71 17.56
N PRO A 117 36.63 31.80 16.60
CA PRO A 117 36.83 32.08 15.18
C PRO A 117 35.71 33.00 14.64
N ALA A 118 36.14 34.02 13.90
CA ALA A 118 35.34 35.12 13.37
C ALA A 118 34.14 34.71 12.50
N ASP A 119 33.09 35.53 12.60
CA ASP A 119 31.82 35.49 11.87
C ASP A 119 32.01 35.32 10.36
N ARG A 120 31.62 34.14 9.84
CA ARG A 120 31.51 33.90 8.41
C ARG A 120 30.12 34.30 7.94
N ASN A 121 29.99 35.55 7.48
CA ASN A 121 28.82 36.02 6.74
C ASN A 121 28.53 35.11 5.54
N THR A 122 27.50 34.28 5.64
CA THR A 122 27.00 33.43 4.55
C THR A 122 26.21 34.29 3.56
N LYS A 123 26.89 34.89 2.59
CA LYS A 123 26.24 35.52 1.44
C LYS A 123 25.51 34.44 0.64
N LEU A 124 24.19 34.34 0.84
CA LEU A 124 23.30 33.55 0.00
C LEU A 124 23.36 34.12 -1.43
N LYS A 125 23.92 33.35 -2.36
CA LYS A 125 23.86 33.68 -3.79
C LYS A 125 22.58 33.07 -4.36
N LEU A 126 21.72 33.92 -4.93
CA LEU A 126 20.59 33.51 -5.76
C LEU A 126 21.17 32.91 -7.05
N VAL A 127 21.01 31.60 -7.23
CA VAL A 127 21.35 30.90 -8.48
C VAL A 127 20.14 31.01 -9.40
N GLU A 128 20.28 31.81 -10.46
CA GLU A 128 19.30 31.93 -11.53
C GLU A 128 19.46 30.72 -12.46
N ASN A 129 18.56 29.74 -12.32
CA ASN A 129 18.58 28.52 -13.11
C ASN A 129 18.17 28.81 -14.56
N ASN A 130 19.15 28.99 -15.45
CA ASN A 130 18.93 29.01 -16.89
C ASN A 130 19.80 27.98 -17.61
N GLN A 131 19.70 26.72 -17.18
CA GLN A 131 20.33 25.59 -17.84
C GLN A 131 19.32 24.45 -18.00
N PRO A 132 19.16 23.87 -19.21
CA PRO A 132 18.20 22.80 -19.45
C PRO A 132 18.56 21.53 -18.66
N PRO A 133 17.57 20.72 -18.26
CA PRO A 133 17.79 19.62 -17.32
C PRO A 133 18.77 18.57 -17.89
N PRO A 134 19.70 18.04 -17.07
CA PRO A 134 20.55 16.95 -17.51
C PRO A 134 19.73 15.67 -17.71
N THR A 135 20.01 14.98 -18.81
CA THR A 135 19.45 13.68 -19.16
C THR A 135 19.75 12.65 -18.06
N ILE A 136 18.71 12.17 -17.40
CA ILE A 136 18.80 11.13 -16.37
C ILE A 136 19.12 9.80 -17.05
N THR A 137 20.37 9.34 -16.97
CA THR A 137 20.71 7.95 -17.31
C THR A 137 20.40 7.04 -16.12
N GLU A 138 19.40 6.18 -16.27
CA GLU A 138 18.99 5.18 -15.27
C GLU A 138 20.11 4.16 -14.99
N THR A 139 20.79 4.27 -13.85
CA THR A 139 21.63 3.17 -13.36
C THR A 139 20.74 2.11 -12.71
N LYS A 140 20.46 1.05 -13.47
CA LYS A 140 19.71 -0.14 -13.02
C LYS A 140 20.45 -0.86 -11.90
N SER A 141 20.12 -0.52 -10.65
CA SER A 141 20.59 -1.23 -9.45
C SER A 141 20.10 -2.68 -9.47
N GLN A 142 20.96 -3.60 -9.90
CA GLN A 142 20.65 -5.03 -9.87
C GLN A 142 20.62 -5.52 -8.42
N ARG A 143 19.42 -5.67 -7.86
CA ARG A 143 19.23 -6.31 -6.55
C ARG A 143 19.48 -7.81 -6.69
N THR A 144 20.62 -8.28 -6.20
CA THR A 144 20.90 -9.72 -6.07
C THR A 144 20.02 -10.33 -4.98
N ARG A 145 19.37 -11.46 -5.27
CA ARG A 145 18.51 -12.15 -4.29
C ARG A 145 19.37 -12.75 -3.16
N PRO A 146 18.92 -12.68 -1.89
CA PRO A 146 19.64 -13.30 -0.79
C PRO A 146 19.61 -14.83 -0.91
N LYS A 147 20.76 -15.48 -0.66
CA LYS A 147 20.87 -16.95 -0.58
C LYS A 147 20.70 -17.37 0.89
N LEU A 148 19.61 -18.07 1.18
CA LEU A 148 19.34 -18.63 2.51
C LEU A 148 20.17 -19.91 2.68
N LYS A 149 21.03 -19.96 3.71
CA LYS A 149 21.76 -21.18 4.08
C LYS A 149 20.97 -21.87 5.19
N LEU A 150 20.64 -23.15 4.97
CA LEU A 150 20.01 -24.03 5.94
C LEU A 150 21.06 -24.44 6.98
N ILE A 151 20.93 -23.96 8.22
CA ILE A 151 21.78 -24.40 9.32
C ILE A 151 21.14 -25.71 9.84
N LYS A 152 21.81 -26.84 9.61
CA LYS A 152 21.50 -28.08 10.32
C LYS A 152 22.01 -27.91 11.74
N THR A 153 21.09 -27.81 12.69
CA THR A 153 21.39 -27.94 14.11
C THR A 153 21.40 -29.42 14.43
N ASP A 154 22.59 -29.98 14.63
CA ASP A 154 22.75 -31.33 15.16
C ASP A 154 22.34 -31.33 16.65
N PRO A 155 21.44 -32.23 17.09
CA PRO A 155 21.05 -32.33 18.47
C PRO A 155 21.92 -33.37 19.19
N GLU A 156 23.02 -32.96 19.83
CA GLU A 156 23.64 -33.76 20.89
C GLU A 156 24.60 -32.93 21.76
N ALA A 157 24.16 -32.65 23.00
CA ALA A 157 24.94 -32.60 24.24
C ALA A 157 23.99 -32.31 25.41
#